data_AF-A0A9D0LPD5-F1
#
_entry.id   AF-A0A9D0LPD5-F1
#
_cell.length_a   1.000
_cell.length_b   1.000
_cell.length_c   1.000
_cell.angle_alpha   90.00
_cell.angle_beta   90.00
_cell.angle_gamma   90.00
#
_symmetry.space_group_name_H-M   'P 1'
#
loop_
_entity.id
_entity.type
_entity.pdbx_description
1 polymer ?
#
loop_
_entity_poly.entity_id
_entity_poly.type
_entity_poly.pdbx_seq_one_letter_code
_entity_poly.pdbx_strand_id
1 'polypeptide(L)' 'AAAFMQLYRENAHYLERTAPWLERVGLTYVKEKIVEDDEGRKALAERFLYAQKFAQDDPWAERAEGGEAHEFTPIRQVG' A
#
# COMPACT_ATOMS: atom_id res chain seq x y z
N ALA A 1 1.86 -9.75 -5.35
CA ALA A 1 1.90 -8.81 -4.21
C ALA A 1 0.54 -8.53 -3.57
N ALA A 2 -0.56 -8.37 -4.34
CA ALA A 2 -1.89 -7.95 -3.86
C ALA A 2 -2.43 -8.69 -2.60
N ALA A 3 -2.39 -10.03 -2.59
CA ALA A 3 -2.93 -10.82 -1.47
C ALA A 3 -2.23 -10.53 -0.13
N PHE A 4 -0.89 -10.39 -0.15
CA PHE A 4 -0.12 -10.06 1.06
C PHE A 4 -0.48 -8.67 1.59
N MET A 5 -0.59 -7.68 0.69
CA MET A 5 -0.99 -6.31 1.06
C MET A 5 -2.40 -6.29 1.68
N GLN A 6 -3.33 -7.07 1.12
CA GLN A 6 -4.66 -7.23 1.69
C GLN A 6 -4.63 -7.84 3.09
N LEU A 7 -3.90 -8.94 3.26
CA LEU A 7 -3.80 -9.63 4.54
C LEU A 7 -3.22 -8.70 5.61
N TYR A 8 -2.16 -7.98 5.27
CA TYR A 8 -1.53 -7.01 6.15
C TYR A 8 -2.50 -5.87 6.51
N ARG A 9 -3.17 -5.24 5.52
CA ARG A 9 -4.08 -4.10 5.81
C ARG A 9 -5.27 -4.47 6.70
N GLU A 10 -5.71 -5.72 6.63
CA GLU A 10 -6.84 -6.24 7.42
C GLU A 10 -6.43 -6.63 8.86
N ASN A 11 -5.14 -6.89 9.12
CA ASN A 11 -4.67 -7.46 10.39
C ASN A 11 -3.62 -6.60 11.13
N ALA A 12 -3.11 -5.55 10.50
CA ALA A 12 -2.15 -4.64 11.11
C ALA A 12 -2.85 -3.65 12.05
N HIS A 13 -2.13 -3.25 13.09
CA HIS A 13 -2.56 -2.13 13.91
C HIS A 13 -2.21 -0.79 13.25
N TYR A 14 -2.90 0.28 13.65
CA TYR A 14 -2.56 1.62 13.19
C TYR A 14 -1.09 1.95 13.48
N LEU A 15 -0.38 2.45 12.46
CA LEU A 15 1.06 2.74 12.46
C LEU A 15 2.00 1.55 12.65
N GLU A 16 1.51 0.32 12.58
CA GLU A 16 2.35 -0.87 12.62
C GLU A 16 3.02 -1.09 11.26
N ARG A 17 4.35 -1.22 11.22
CA ARG A 17 5.07 -1.55 9.99
C ARG A 17 5.03 -3.06 9.70
N THR A 18 5.20 -3.43 8.43
CA THR A 18 5.12 -4.83 7.97
C THR A 18 6.11 -5.78 8.66
N ALA A 19 7.32 -5.32 9.00
CA ALA A 19 8.30 -6.14 9.72
C ALA A 19 7.86 -6.47 11.17
N PRO A 20 7.56 -5.47 12.04
CA PRO A 20 6.95 -5.73 13.35
C PRO A 20 5.64 -6.52 13.29
N TRP A 21 4.80 -6.27 12.29
CA TRP A 21 3.58 -7.05 12.07
C TRP A 21 3.90 -8.53 11.83
N LEU A 22 4.87 -8.83 10.95
CA LEU A 22 5.29 -10.20 10.66
C LEU A 22 5.87 -10.89 11.91
N GLU A 23 6.63 -10.16 12.72
CA GLU A 23 7.14 -10.65 14.01
C GLU A 23 6.00 -10.99 14.98
N ARG A 24 4.95 -10.15 15.02
CA ARG A 24 3.79 -10.34 15.90
C ARG A 24 2.89 -11.50 15.48
N VAL A 25 2.54 -11.59 14.20
CA VAL A 25 1.63 -12.64 13.69
C VAL A 25 2.35 -13.95 13.38
N GLY A 26 3.66 -13.88 13.16
CA GLY A 26 4.52 -15.02 12.84
C GLY A 26 4.56 -15.35 11.34
N LEU A 27 5.74 -15.77 10.87
CA LEU A 27 5.95 -16.17 9.48
C LEU A 27 5.09 -17.38 9.08
N THR A 28 4.86 -18.32 9.99
CA THR A 28 4.02 -19.50 9.75
C THR A 28 2.60 -19.10 9.35
N TYR A 29 1.96 -18.21 10.11
CA TYR A 29 0.62 -17.71 9.81
C TYR A 29 0.54 -17.08 8.41
N VAL A 30 1.54 -16.26 8.05
CA VAL A 30 1.58 -15.64 6.73
C VAL A 30 1.74 -16.69 5.63
N LYS A 31 2.56 -17.72 5.83
CA LYS A 31 2.74 -18.81 4.86
C LYS A 31 1.47 -19.66 4.69
N GLU A 32 0.78 -19.97 5.78
CA GLU A 32 -0.51 -20.66 5.73
C GLU A 32 -1.53 -19.88 4.89
N LYS A 33 -1.64 -18.56 5.12
CA LYS A 33 -2.62 -17.71 4.41
C LYS A 33 -2.23 -17.32 2.98
N ILE A 34 -0.94 -17.23 2.68
CA ILE A 34 -0.48 -16.72 1.39
C ILE A 34 0.07 -17.83 0.49
N VAL A 35 0.68 -18.88 1.01
CA VAL A 35 1.32 -19.92 0.20
C VAL A 35 0.43 -21.15 0.10
N GLU A 36 -0.05 -21.63 1.25
CA GLU A 36 -0.73 -22.93 1.36
C GLU A 36 -2.23 -22.84 1.00
N ASP A 37 -2.84 -21.67 1.16
CA ASP A 37 -4.25 -21.41 0.82
C ASP A 37 -4.39 -20.70 -0.55
N ASP A 38 -4.54 -21.47 -1.63
CA ASP A 38 -4.69 -20.90 -2.99
C ASP A 38 -5.99 -20.13 -3.18
N GLU A 39 -7.10 -20.66 -2.66
CA GLU A 39 -8.42 -20.04 -2.78
C GLU A 39 -8.49 -18.74 -1.97
N GLY A 40 -8.04 -18.78 -0.72
CA GLY A 40 -7.95 -17.59 0.14
C GLY A 40 -6.99 -16.54 -0.42
N ARG A 41 -5.84 -16.94 -0.96
CA ARG A 41 -4.92 -16.03 -1.65
C ARG A 41 -5.60 -15.30 -2.81
N LYS A 42 -6.39 -16.00 -3.64
CA LYS A 42 -7.13 -15.39 -4.75
C LYS A 42 -8.18 -14.40 -4.24
N ALA A 43 -8.97 -14.79 -3.24
CA ALA A 43 -9.96 -13.92 -2.63
C ALA A 43 -9.35 -12.65 -2.02
N LEU A 44 -8.19 -12.76 -1.37
CA LEU A 44 -7.43 -11.61 -0.86
C LEU A 44 -6.98 -10.68 -2.00
N ALA A 45 -6.42 -11.24 -3.07
CA ALA A 45 -5.97 -10.46 -4.23
C ALA A 45 -7.13 -9.73 -4.92
N GLU A 46 -8.28 -10.38 -5.07
CA GLU A 46 -9.48 -9.79 -5.68
C GLU A 46 -10.01 -8.60 -4.87
N ARG A 47 -10.09 -8.72 -3.53
CA ARG A 47 -10.49 -7.61 -2.65
C ARG A 47 -9.53 -6.43 -2.75
N PHE A 48 -8.23 -6.70 -2.86
CA PHE A 48 -7.23 -5.65 -3.03
C PHE A 48 -7.44 -4.92 -4.37
N LEU A 49 -7.54 -5.66 -5.47
CA LEU A 49 -7.73 -5.09 -6.80
C LEU A 49 -9.05 -4.33 -6.93
N TYR A 50 -10.12 -4.82 -6.30
CA TYR A 50 -11.39 -4.09 -6.23
C TYR A 50 -11.21 -2.74 -5.53
N ALA A 51 -10.57 -2.72 -4.36
CA ALA A 51 -10.33 -1.48 -3.62
C ALA A 51 -9.47 -0.48 -4.42
N GLN A 52 -8.47 -0.97 -5.15
CA GLN A 52 -7.62 -0.10 -5.97
C GLN A 52 -8.39 0.66 -7.04
N LYS A 53 -9.49 0.10 -7.60
CA LYS A 53 -10.31 0.78 -8.63
C LYS A 53 -10.84 2.14 -8.18
N PHE A 54 -11.02 2.33 -6.88
CA PHE A 54 -11.59 3.56 -6.30
C PHE A 54 -10.52 4.51 -5.75
N ALA A 55 -9.24 4.11 -5.79
CA ALA A 55 -8.12 4.85 -5.19
C ALA A 55 -7.01 5.08 -6.24
N GLN A 56 -7.40 5.47 -7.46
CA GLN A 56 -6.46 5.80 -8.55
C GLN A 56 -6.29 7.30 -8.77
N ASP A 57 -7.02 8.14 -8.04
CA ASP A 57 -6.85 9.58 -8.12
C ASP A 57 -5.52 9.96 -7.47
N ASP A 58 -4.62 10.58 -8.25
CA ASP A 58 -3.34 11.05 -7.74
C ASP A 58 -3.56 12.31 -6.89
N PRO A 59 -3.34 12.28 -5.57
CA PRO A 59 -3.53 13.43 -4.71
C PRO A 59 -2.52 14.56 -4.98
N TRP A 60 -1.46 14.29 -5.75
CA TRP A 60 -0.42 15.26 -6.06
C TRP A 60 -0.51 15.85 -7.47
N ALA A 61 -1.43 15.37 -8.32
CA ALA A 61 -1.51 15.78 -9.72
C ALA A 61 -1.66 17.31 -9.88
N GLU A 62 -2.66 17.89 -9.21
CA GLU A 62 -2.90 19.35 -9.24
C GLU A 62 -1.68 20.15 -8.78
N ARG A 63 -1.01 19.68 -7.72
CA ARG A 63 0.17 20.34 -7.18
C ARG A 63 1.37 20.22 -8.12
N ALA A 64 1.57 19.06 -8.75
CA ALA A 64 2.62 18.82 -9.73
C ALA A 64 2.41 19.65 -11.01
N GLU A 65 1.15 19.90 -11.38
CA GLU A 65 0.75 20.76 -12.50
C GLU A 65 0.83 22.26 -12.19
N GLY A 66 1.16 22.62 -10.95
CA GLY A 66 1.46 23.99 -10.54
C GLY A 66 0.34 24.73 -9.81
N GLY A 67 -0.71 24.04 -9.35
CA GLY A 67 -1.79 24.66 -8.57
C GLY A 67 -1.30 25.45 -7.36
N GLU A 68 -0.27 24.94 -6.69
CA GLU A 68 0.36 25.56 -5.50
C GLU A 68 1.76 26.11 -5.80
N ALA A 69 2.07 26.48 -7.05
CA ALA A 69 3.40 26.97 -7.42
C ALA A 69 3.82 28.24 -6.65
N HIS A 70 2.85 29.01 -6.16
CA HIS A 70 3.07 30.22 -5.38
C HIS A 70 3.67 29.96 -3.99
N GLU A 71 3.62 28.73 -3.47
CA GLU A 71 4.24 28.35 -2.19
C GLU A 71 5.77 28.17 -2.29
N PHE A 72 6.33 28.15 -3.51
CA PHE A 72 7.72 27.76 -3.76
C PHE A 72 8.53 28.86 -4.45
N THR A 73 9.79 29.03 -4.01
CA THR A 73 10.79 29.86 -4.71
C THR A 73 11.79 28.95 -5.43
N PRO A 74 11.94 29.04 -6.77
CA PRO A 74 12.88 28.22 -7.50
C PRO A 74 14.32 28.40 -7.00
N ILE A 75 15.01 27.29 -6.76
CA ILE A 75 16.46 27.32 -6.49
C ILE A 75 17.18 27.66 -7.80
N ARG A 76 18.14 28.58 -7.73
CA ARG A 76 18.94 28.98 -8.90
C ARG A 76 19.64 27.75 -9.49
N GLN A 77 19.34 27.40 -10.73
CA GLN A 77 20.11 26.40 -11.46
C GLN A 77 21.51 26.96 -11.74
N VAL A 78 22.54 26.25 -11.26
CA VAL A 78 23.93 26.52 -11.61
C VAL A 78 24.24 25.70 -12.85
N GLY A 79 24.52 26.39 -13.95
CA GLY A 79 25.04 25.81 -15.19
C GLY A 79 26.55 25.67 -15.16
#